data_AF-A0AB34QZE7-F1
#
_entry.id   AF-A0AB34QZE7-F1
#
_cell.length_a   1.000
_cell.length_b   1.000
_cell.length_c   1.000
_cell.angle_alpha   90.00
_cell.angle_beta   90.00
_cell.angle_gamma   90.00
#
_symmetry.space_group_name_H-M   'P 1'
#
loop_
_entity.id
_entity.type
_entity.pdbx_description
1 polymer ?
#
loop_
_entity_poly.entity_id
_entity_poly.type
_entity_poly.pdbx_seq_one_letter_code
_entity_poly.pdbx_strand_id
1 'polypeptide(L)'
;MGFWEEEHKKKNIMIGDDGLDIFEEAIEQFYEMTEEHLERKPTMDEMLLTIMTVLNNGGSHYFDDLNDKEVTDIKITTKKVKTLSKIEPGAIIELPLKEVGKLSYALIISGEGKNQYDDILIQYYDLFVDERIEKSELKQLIKKRMDYLLQIQV
;
A
#
# COMPACT_ATOMS: atom_id res chain seq x y z
N MET A 1 13.50 -6.13 16.59
CA MET A 1 14.18 -7.07 15.68
C MET A 1 13.35 -8.36 15.61
N GLY A 2 12.36 -8.36 14.72
CA GLY A 2 11.45 -9.49 14.49
C GLY A 2 11.75 -10.16 13.15
N PHE A 3 11.53 -11.47 13.08
CA PHE A 3 11.57 -12.25 11.85
C PHE A 3 10.21 -12.91 11.63
N TRP A 4 9.77 -13.01 10.37
CA TRP A 4 8.55 -13.75 10.00
C TRP A 4 8.72 -14.51 8.69
N GLU A 5 8.03 -15.65 8.57
CA GLU A 5 8.05 -16.46 7.35
C GLU A 5 7.05 -15.89 6.34
N GLU A 6 7.49 -15.74 5.10
CA GLU A 6 6.65 -15.35 3.98
C GLU A 6 6.71 -16.42 2.88
N GLU A 7 5.56 -16.86 2.39
CA GLU A 7 5.50 -17.80 1.27
C GLU A 7 5.81 -17.06 -0.04
N HIS A 8 6.94 -17.41 -0.66
CA HIS A 8 7.37 -16.87 -1.94
C HIS A 8 7.76 -17.99 -2.90
N LYS A 9 7.12 -18.05 -4.08
CA LYS A 9 7.38 -19.06 -5.13
C LYS A 9 7.40 -20.50 -4.58
N LYS A 10 6.42 -20.85 -3.73
CA LYS A 10 6.28 -22.16 -3.07
C LYS A 10 7.42 -22.53 -2.11
N LYS A 11 8.15 -21.53 -1.61
CA LYS A 11 9.15 -21.68 -0.55
C LYS A 11 8.81 -20.70 0.56
N ASN A 12 9.02 -21.10 1.80
CA ASN A 12 8.98 -20.16 2.92
C ASN A 12 10.32 -19.45 3.00
N ILE A 13 10.30 -18.13 2.94
CA ILE A 13 11.48 -17.27 3.08
C ILE A 13 11.37 -16.55 4.42
N MET A 14 12.47 -16.52 5.16
CA MET A 14 12.57 -15.76 6.39
C MET A 14 12.92 -14.32 6.07
N ILE A 15 12.07 -13.37 6.48
CA ILE A 15 12.32 -11.93 6.35
C ILE A 15 12.54 -11.36 7.74
N GLY A 16 13.55 -10.50 7.87
CA GLY A 16 13.85 -9.76 9.10
C GLY A 16 13.56 -8.27 8.91
N ASP A 17 12.98 -7.66 9.94
CA ASP A 17 12.65 -6.24 10.01
C ASP A 17 13.86 -5.34 9.71
N ASP A 18 14.98 -5.58 10.40
CA ASP A 18 16.22 -4.80 10.21
C ASP A 18 16.79 -4.94 8.78
N GLY A 19 16.54 -6.09 8.13
CA GLY A 19 16.94 -6.29 6.75
C GLY A 19 16.17 -5.38 5.79
N LEU A 20 14.88 -5.16 6.05
CA LEU A 20 14.07 -4.22 5.26
C LEU A 20 14.56 -2.79 5.44
N ASP A 21 14.80 -2.37 6.69
CA ASP A 21 15.28 -1.01 7.00
C ASP A 21 16.60 -0.72 6.28
N ILE A 22 17.55 -1.65 6.29
CA ILE A 22 18.83 -1.52 5.58
C ILE A 22 18.62 -1.36 4.07
N PHE A 23 17.69 -2.10 3.48
CA PHE A 23 17.41 -1.99 2.05
C PHE A 23 16.67 -0.70 1.71
N GLU A 24 15.78 -0.21 2.57
CA GLU A 24 15.12 1.08 2.41
C GLU A 24 16.14 2.22 2.42
N GLU A 25 17.05 2.23 3.41
CA GLU A 25 18.13 3.20 3.51
C GLU A 25 19.07 3.13 2.29
N ALA A 26 19.41 1.94 1.81
CA ALA A 26 20.24 1.77 0.62
C ALA A 26 19.59 2.33 -0.65
N ILE A 27 18.27 2.18 -0.80
CA ILE A 27 17.51 2.74 -1.93
C ILE A 27 17.48 4.27 -1.85
N GLU A 28 17.26 4.82 -0.65
CA GLU A 28 17.25 6.27 -0.41
C GLU A 28 18.61 6.89 -0.73
N GLN A 29 19.70 6.33 -0.19
CA GLN A 29 21.06 6.82 -0.46
C GLN A 29 21.43 6.73 -1.95
N PHE A 30 21.04 5.65 -2.64
CA PHE A 30 21.25 5.52 -4.08
C PHE A 30 20.51 6.60 -4.88
N TYR A 31 19.26 6.89 -4.48
CA TYR A 31 18.46 7.95 -5.06
C TYR A 31 19.11 9.33 -4.87
N GLU A 32 19.48 9.67 -3.63
CA GLU A 32 20.08 10.96 -3.29
C GLU A 32 21.40 11.20 -4.02
N MET A 33 22.30 10.20 -4.01
CA MET A 33 23.57 10.28 -4.73
C MET A 33 23.35 10.52 -6.23
N THR A 34 22.37 9.84 -6.84
CA THR A 34 22.09 10.00 -8.27
C THR A 34 21.53 11.39 -8.58
N GLU A 35 20.61 11.88 -7.75
CA GLU A 35 20.00 13.20 -7.92
C GLU A 35 21.02 14.33 -7.74
N GLU A 36 21.92 14.21 -6.75
CA GLU A 36 23.01 15.16 -6.52
C GLU A 36 24.00 15.23 -7.68
N HIS A 37 24.42 14.07 -8.21
CA HIS A 37 25.52 14.01 -9.18
C HIS A 37 25.06 14.10 -10.64
N LEU A 38 23.83 13.69 -10.95
CA LEU A 38 23.31 13.66 -12.33
C LEU A 38 22.19 14.68 -12.56
N GLU A 39 21.79 15.44 -11.54
CA GLU A 39 20.69 16.41 -11.58
C GLU A 39 19.36 15.80 -12.09
N ARG A 40 19.17 14.49 -11.85
CA ARG A 40 17.94 13.75 -12.19
C ARG A 40 17.75 12.54 -11.30
N LYS A 41 16.52 12.04 -11.26
CA LYS A 41 16.18 10.80 -10.56
C LYS A 41 16.84 9.58 -11.26
N PRO A 42 17.22 8.54 -10.50
CA PRO A 42 17.68 7.29 -11.08
C PRO A 42 16.55 6.57 -11.83
N THR A 43 16.93 5.76 -12.80
CA THR A 43 16.06 4.79 -13.45
C THR A 43 16.14 3.44 -12.74
N MET A 44 15.12 2.60 -12.92
CA MET A 44 15.13 1.22 -12.39
C MET A 44 16.27 0.39 -12.96
N ASP A 45 16.59 0.56 -14.25
CA ASP A 45 17.67 -0.18 -14.91
C ASP A 45 19.04 0.16 -14.32
N GLU A 46 19.28 1.42 -13.95
CA GLU A 46 20.51 1.85 -13.27
C GLU A 46 20.66 1.19 -11.90
N MET A 47 19.58 1.15 -11.12
CA MET A 47 19.56 0.48 -9.82
C MET A 47 19.81 -1.03 -9.96
N LEU A 48 19.12 -1.68 -10.91
CA LEU A 48 19.27 -3.11 -11.17
C LEU A 48 20.68 -3.48 -11.64
N LEU A 49 21.25 -2.70 -12.54
CA LEU A 49 22.63 -2.89 -13.00
C LEU A 49 23.63 -2.70 -11.86
N THR A 50 23.38 -1.72 -10.97
CA THR A 50 24.21 -1.50 -9.77
C THR A 50 24.16 -2.70 -8.83
N ILE A 51 22.97 -3.20 -8.50
CA ILE A 51 22.80 -4.40 -7.65
C ILE A 51 23.49 -5.62 -8.27
N MET A 52 23.28 -5.85 -9.58
CA MET A 52 23.92 -6.95 -10.30
C MET A 52 25.45 -6.86 -10.24
N THR A 53 25.99 -5.65 -10.43
CA THR A 53 27.44 -5.38 -10.36
C THR A 53 27.98 -5.69 -8.96
N VAL A 54 27.28 -5.29 -7.90
CA VAL A 54 27.67 -5.59 -6.51
C VAL A 54 27.64 -7.10 -6.23
N LEU A 55 26.59 -7.79 -6.68
CA LEU A 55 26.47 -9.26 -6.51
C LEU A 55 27.58 -10.01 -7.25
N ASN A 56 27.93 -9.60 -8.47
CA ASN A 56 28.99 -10.26 -9.23
C ASN A 56 30.41 -9.96 -8.68
N ASN A 57 30.61 -8.82 -8.02
CA ASN A 57 31.90 -8.44 -7.46
C ASN A 57 32.17 -9.01 -6.06
N GLY A 58 31.13 -9.27 -5.27
CA GLY A 58 31.31 -9.73 -3.88
C GLY A 58 30.21 -10.62 -3.32
N GLY A 59 29.19 -10.95 -4.11
CA GLY A 59 28.04 -11.72 -3.65
C GLY A 59 28.39 -13.15 -3.22
N SER A 60 29.40 -13.78 -3.80
CA SER A 60 29.86 -15.12 -3.41
C SER A 60 30.40 -15.20 -1.97
N HIS A 61 30.80 -14.08 -1.36
CA HIS A 61 31.16 -14.04 0.05
C HIS A 61 29.95 -14.20 1.00
N TYR A 62 28.75 -13.92 0.51
CA TYR A 62 27.53 -13.89 1.31
C TYR A 62 26.51 -14.97 0.89
N PHE A 63 26.57 -15.42 -0.36
CA PHE A 63 25.60 -16.34 -0.95
C PHE A 63 26.31 -17.53 -1.63
N ASP A 64 26.19 -18.71 -1.02
CA ASP A 64 26.75 -19.95 -1.58
C ASP A 64 26.19 -20.28 -2.97
N ASP A 65 24.97 -19.83 -3.26
CA ASP A 65 24.32 -19.99 -4.57
C ASP A 65 25.10 -19.32 -5.71
N LEU A 66 25.93 -18.32 -5.40
CA LEU A 66 26.75 -17.57 -6.34
C LEU A 66 28.19 -18.12 -6.48
N ASN A 67 28.54 -19.18 -5.74
CA ASN A 67 29.82 -19.87 -5.96
C ASN A 67 29.87 -20.43 -7.39
N ASP A 68 30.90 -20.03 -8.14
CA ASP A 68 31.10 -20.36 -9.55
C ASP A 68 29.92 -19.98 -10.48
N LYS A 69 29.09 -19.01 -10.08
CA LYS A 69 27.99 -18.49 -10.90
C LYS A 69 28.03 -16.98 -11.01
N GLU A 70 27.58 -16.48 -12.16
CA GLU A 70 27.39 -15.06 -12.42
C GLU A 70 25.91 -14.73 -12.45
N VAL A 71 25.53 -13.62 -11.82
CA VAL A 71 24.20 -13.02 -11.96
C VAL A 71 24.15 -12.33 -13.33
N THR A 72 23.34 -12.87 -14.24
CA THR A 72 23.22 -12.38 -15.62
C THR A 72 22.03 -11.46 -15.84
N ASP A 73 21.01 -11.52 -14.97
CA ASP A 73 19.80 -10.72 -15.07
C ASP A 73 19.10 -10.60 -13.71
N ILE A 74 18.47 -9.45 -13.45
CA ILE A 74 17.57 -9.22 -12.31
C ILE A 74 16.26 -8.67 -12.84
N LYS A 75 15.19 -9.47 -12.72
CA LYS A 75 13.88 -9.13 -13.28
C LYS A 75 12.92 -8.55 -12.24
N ILE A 76 12.50 -7.31 -12.46
CA ILE A 76 11.35 -6.70 -11.77
C ILE A 76 10.11 -6.79 -12.64
N THR A 77 8.98 -7.18 -12.05
CA THR A 77 7.68 -7.16 -12.72
C THR A 77 6.75 -6.24 -11.97
N THR A 78 6.31 -5.16 -12.63
CA THR A 78 5.32 -4.24 -12.07
C THR A 78 3.92 -4.65 -12.51
N LYS A 79 2.95 -4.39 -11.65
CA LYS A 79 1.53 -4.38 -12.02
C LYS A 79 1.00 -3.01 -11.65
N LYS A 80 0.10 -2.48 -12.48
CA LYS A 80 -0.58 -1.23 -12.15
C LYS A 80 -1.27 -1.43 -10.80
N VAL A 81 -0.94 -0.59 -9.82
CA VAL A 81 -1.67 -0.56 -8.54
C VAL A 81 -3.14 -0.34 -8.89
N LYS A 82 -4.01 -1.20 -8.38
CA LYS A 82 -5.45 -0.93 -8.44
C LYS A 82 -5.65 0.29 -7.55
N THR A 83 -5.63 1.48 -8.14
CA THR A 83 -6.12 2.68 -7.46
C THR A 83 -7.52 2.32 -6.98
N LEU A 84 -7.69 2.24 -5.65
CA LEU A 84 -9.02 2.25 -5.06
C LEU A 84 -9.75 3.42 -5.73
N SER A 85 -10.94 3.17 -6.25
CA SER A 85 -11.79 4.18 -6.88
C SER A 85 -11.69 5.45 -6.05
N LYS A 86 -11.05 6.49 -6.60
CA LYS A 86 -10.60 7.72 -5.94
C LYS A 86 -11.34 7.96 -4.61
N ILE A 87 -10.72 7.57 -3.51
CA ILE A 87 -11.24 7.80 -2.16
C ILE A 87 -10.98 9.28 -1.88
N GLU A 88 -12.00 10.10 -2.12
CA GLU A 88 -11.96 11.55 -1.94
C GLU A 88 -13.01 12.01 -0.92
N PRO A 89 -12.78 13.12 -0.22
CA PRO A 89 -13.77 13.68 0.70
C PRO A 89 -15.13 13.85 0.03
N GLY A 90 -16.19 13.39 0.70
CA GLY A 90 -17.55 13.37 0.16
C GLY A 90 -17.95 12.06 -0.50
N ALA A 91 -17.02 11.13 -0.75
CA ALA A 91 -17.36 9.79 -1.21
C ALA A 91 -17.95 8.93 -0.07
N ILE A 92 -18.95 8.10 -0.42
CA ILE A 92 -19.56 7.14 0.50
C ILE A 92 -18.98 5.77 0.19
N ILE A 93 -18.47 5.09 1.23
CA ILE A 93 -17.93 3.75 1.15
C ILE A 93 -18.86 2.73 1.79
N GLU A 94 -18.78 1.50 1.29
CA GLU A 94 -19.49 0.34 1.80
C GLU A 94 -18.59 -0.42 2.79
N LEU A 95 -19.13 -0.71 3.97
CA LEU A 95 -18.45 -1.41 5.05
C LEU A 95 -19.13 -2.76 5.31
N PRO A 96 -18.67 -3.86 4.71
CA PRO A 96 -19.22 -5.18 4.96
C PRO A 96 -18.82 -5.69 6.35
N LEU A 97 -19.80 -5.83 7.24
CA LEU A 97 -19.64 -6.32 8.60
C LEU A 97 -19.84 -7.84 8.62
N LYS A 98 -18.81 -8.57 8.21
CA LYS A 98 -18.86 -10.03 8.00
C LYS A 98 -19.32 -10.82 9.22
N GLU A 99 -18.93 -10.39 10.42
CA GLU A 99 -19.27 -11.08 11.68
C GLU A 99 -20.77 -11.09 11.98
N VAL A 100 -21.48 -10.04 11.56
CA VAL A 100 -22.92 -9.89 11.78
C VAL A 100 -23.74 -10.06 10.50
N GLY A 101 -23.08 -10.37 9.37
CA GLY A 101 -23.73 -10.56 8.08
C GLY A 101 -24.48 -9.32 7.58
N LYS A 102 -24.06 -8.12 7.99
CA LYS A 102 -24.69 -6.85 7.59
C LYS A 102 -23.77 -6.00 6.74
N LEU A 103 -24.35 -5.04 6.03
CA LEU A 103 -23.66 -3.97 5.35
C LEU A 103 -23.93 -2.65 6.06
N SER A 104 -22.87 -1.85 6.22
CA SER A 104 -22.95 -0.48 6.70
C SER A 104 -22.28 0.48 5.72
N TYR A 105 -22.32 1.77 6.02
CA TYR A 105 -21.82 2.83 5.16
C TYR A 105 -21.06 3.87 5.96
N ALA A 106 -20.08 4.51 5.33
CA ALA A 106 -19.40 5.66 5.92
C ALA A 106 -19.12 6.74 4.88
N LEU A 107 -19.05 7.99 5.32
CA LEU A 107 -18.64 9.13 4.50
C LEU A 107 -17.18 9.45 4.76
N ILE A 108 -16.40 9.64 3.69
CA ILE A 108 -15.03 10.12 3.82
C ILE A 108 -15.06 11.63 4.11
N ILE A 109 -14.48 12.03 5.24
CA ILE A 109 -14.42 13.42 5.71
C ILE A 109 -13.13 14.09 5.26
N SER A 110 -12.00 13.39 5.33
CA SER A 110 -10.69 13.90 4.89
C SER A 110 -9.72 12.76 4.56
N GLY A 111 -8.68 13.06 3.80
CA GLY A 111 -7.69 12.10 3.29
C GLY A 111 -7.88 11.80 1.81
N GLU A 112 -6.82 11.37 1.14
CA GLU A 112 -6.85 10.85 -0.23
C GLU A 112 -6.34 9.41 -0.19
N GLY A 113 -7.21 8.42 -0.46
CA GLY A 113 -6.77 7.02 -0.53
C GLY A 113 -6.14 6.73 -1.89
N LYS A 114 -4.85 7.04 -2.05
CA LYS A 114 -4.04 6.67 -3.23
C LYS A 114 -3.40 5.30 -3.03
N ASN A 115 -3.08 4.94 -1.79
CA ASN A 115 -2.51 3.66 -1.37
C ASN A 115 -3.29 3.07 -0.18
N GLN A 116 -3.12 1.76 0.07
CA GLN A 116 -3.77 1.01 1.15
C GLN A 116 -3.27 1.39 2.56
N TYR A 117 -2.24 2.23 2.64
CA TYR A 117 -1.63 2.72 3.88
C TYR A 117 -1.95 4.18 4.16
N ASP A 118 -2.74 4.84 3.29
CA ASP A 118 -3.10 6.24 3.50
C ASP A 118 -4.16 6.36 4.60
N ASP A 119 -3.92 7.24 5.57
CA ASP A 119 -4.89 7.54 6.61
C ASP A 119 -6.11 8.28 6.02
N ILE A 120 -7.30 7.72 6.25
CA ILE A 120 -8.57 8.36 5.91
C ILE A 120 -9.42 8.57 7.15
N LEU A 121 -10.00 9.77 7.26
CA LEU A 121 -11.01 10.05 8.28
C LEU A 121 -12.38 9.74 7.70
N ILE A 122 -13.12 8.88 8.39
CA ILE A 122 -14.48 8.51 8.00
C ILE A 122 -15.49 8.91 9.09
N GLN A 123 -16.65 9.37 8.66
CA GLN A 123 -17.85 9.46 9.49
C GLN A 123 -18.68 8.21 9.27
N TYR A 124 -18.74 7.37 10.28
CA TYR A 124 -19.54 6.14 10.26
C TYR A 124 -21.04 6.46 10.33
N TYR A 125 -21.83 5.81 9.50
CA TYR A 125 -23.29 5.84 9.61
C TYR A 125 -23.76 4.62 10.40
N ASP A 126 -24.45 4.89 11.50
CA ASP A 126 -25.19 3.90 12.28
C ASP A 126 -26.44 3.41 11.51
N LEU A 127 -26.17 2.70 10.41
CA LEU A 127 -27.10 2.13 9.43
C LEU A 127 -26.62 0.72 9.12
N PHE A 128 -27.48 -0.27 9.38
CA PHE A 128 -27.19 -1.69 9.17
C PHE A 128 -28.27 -2.28 8.29
N VAL A 129 -27.86 -2.81 7.13
CA VAL A 129 -28.77 -3.39 6.14
C VAL A 129 -28.33 -4.77 5.73
N ASP A 130 -29.30 -5.61 5.36
CA ASP A 130 -29.03 -6.96 4.85
C ASP A 130 -28.50 -6.95 3.41
N GLU A 131 -28.95 -5.99 2.61
CA GLU A 131 -28.60 -5.86 1.20
C GLU A 131 -28.18 -4.43 0.86
N ARG A 132 -27.47 -4.29 -0.26
CA ARG A 132 -26.96 -3.01 -0.74
C ARG A 132 -28.12 -2.06 -1.08
N ILE A 133 -28.13 -0.90 -0.45
CA ILE A 133 -29.08 0.19 -0.74
C ILE A 133 -28.61 0.97 -1.97
N GLU A 134 -29.56 1.41 -2.80
CA GLU A 134 -29.33 2.32 -3.91
C GLU A 134 -28.77 3.68 -3.46
N LYS A 135 -27.91 4.28 -4.28
CA LYS A 135 -27.18 5.51 -3.90
C LYS A 135 -28.13 6.70 -3.65
N SER A 136 -29.25 6.76 -4.36
CA SER A 136 -30.27 7.81 -4.22
C SER A 136 -30.98 7.74 -2.87
N GLU A 137 -31.35 6.54 -2.44
CA GLU A 137 -32.01 6.26 -1.17
C GLU A 137 -31.06 6.51 0.02
N LEU A 138 -29.81 6.06 -0.11
CA LEU A 138 -28.77 6.31 0.89
C LEU A 138 -28.55 7.82 1.13
N LYS A 139 -28.52 8.62 0.06
CA LYS A 139 -28.43 10.09 0.17
C LYS A 139 -29.61 10.70 0.92
N GLN A 140 -30.83 10.18 0.73
CA GLN A 140 -32.02 10.67 1.43
C GLN A 140 -31.96 10.31 2.93
N LEU A 141 -31.54 9.09 3.26
CA LEU A 141 -31.37 8.66 4.65
C LEU A 141 -30.32 9.50 5.40
N ILE A 142 -29.18 9.75 4.76
CA ILE A 142 -28.11 10.60 5.30
C ILE A 142 -28.62 12.03 5.50
N LYS A 143 -29.26 12.62 4.48
CA LYS A 143 -29.80 13.99 4.56
C LYS A 143 -30.83 14.12 5.68
N LYS A 144 -31.77 13.19 5.76
CA LYS A 144 -32.79 13.17 6.82
C LYS A 144 -32.17 13.11 8.20
N ARG A 145 -31.10 12.32 8.40
CA ARG A 145 -30.41 12.23 9.70
C ARG A 145 -29.63 13.50 10.05
N MET A 146 -28.98 14.15 9.08
CA MET A 146 -28.33 15.44 9.29
C MET A 146 -29.34 16.54 9.68
N ASP A 147 -30.49 16.59 9.00
CA ASP A 147 -31.55 17.55 9.31
C ASP A 147 -32.13 17.33 10.73
N TYR A 148 -32.24 16.08 11.19
CA TYR A 148 -32.67 15.75 12.56
C TYR A 148 -31.64 16.15 13.62
N LEU A 149 -30.34 15.97 13.37
CA LEU A 149 -29.29 16.34 14.33
C LEU A 149 -29.15 17.85 14.49
N LEU A 150 -29.40 18.62 13.43
CA LEU A 150 -29.43 20.09 13.48
C LEU A 150 -30.64 20.64 14.27
N GLN A 151 -31.75 19.92 14.30
CA GLN A 151 -32.94 20.30 15.07
C GLN A 151 -32.81 20.07 16.59
N ILE A 152 -31.87 19.23 17.02
CA ILE A 152 -31.61 18.93 18.44
C ILE A 152 -30.60 19.92 19.06
N GLN A 153 -29.93 20.73 18.23
CA GLN A 153 -28.96 21.75 18.66
C GLN A 153 -29.54 23.18 18.76
N VAL A 154 -30.86 23.35 18.64
CA VAL A 154 -31.60 24.62 18.83
C VAL A 154 -32.46 24.51 20.08
#